data_AF-A0A383DN58-F1
#
_entry.id   AF-A0A383DN58-F1
#
_cell.length_a   1.000
_cell.length_b   1.000
_cell.length_c   1.000
_cell.angle_alpha   90.00
_cell.angle_beta   90.00
_cell.angle_gamma   90.00
#
_symmetry.space_group_name_H-M   'P 1'
#
loop_
_entity.id
_entity.type
_entity.pdbx_description
1 polymer ?
#
loop_
_entity_poly.entity_id
_entity_poly.type
_entity_poly.pdbx_seq_one_letter_code
_entity_poly.pdbx_strand_id
1 'polypeptide(L)'
;ARFNGKRLENSVVRESFQRFQSWFQGRIAVDAPWPLIVSEMLQATGVLTKTPELLYKVSYFRNGSYSLNFADAMSRSLLGMQISCARCHDHPFDRWSQEDYYGLASFMVRTKVRPIGGKEEDRCDDGELYEEKKGELTMPGTKKVMRAQFLFGGVAGTKDPRMPLLARFMATGRNTQLARNVVNRTWKWLMGRGFVEPVDDFNQMNRPLHSATLEYIRREFARNRYSLKFLFRA
;
A
#
# COMPACT_ATOMS: atom_id res chain seq x y z
N ALA A 1 -0.45 22.50 4.73
CA ALA A 1 0.24 22.18 3.47
C ALA A 1 -0.48 22.87 2.31
N ARG A 2 0.26 23.51 1.38
CA ARG A 2 -0.31 24.10 0.15
C ARG A 2 -0.20 23.07 -0.97
N PHE A 3 -1.17 23.03 -1.90
CA PHE A 3 -1.16 22.15 -3.07
C PHE A 3 -1.52 22.98 -4.31
N ASN A 4 -0.63 23.03 -5.32
CA ASN A 4 -0.80 23.82 -6.55
C ASN A 4 -1.21 25.30 -6.34
N GLY A 5 -0.60 25.97 -5.36
CA GLY A 5 -0.89 27.39 -5.08
C GLY A 5 -2.27 27.68 -4.48
N LYS A 6 -3.14 26.67 -4.33
CA LYS A 6 -4.44 26.80 -3.65
C LYS A 6 -4.34 26.31 -2.20
N ARG A 7 -4.95 27.06 -1.28
CA ARG A 7 -5.15 26.66 0.12
C ARG A 7 -6.06 25.42 0.11
N LEU A 8 -5.81 24.43 0.97
CA LEU A 8 -6.75 23.32 1.20
C LEU A 8 -8.04 23.88 1.80
N GLU A 9 -8.91 24.42 0.96
CA GLU A 9 -10.21 25.00 1.32
C GLU A 9 -11.36 23.99 1.27
N ASN A 10 -11.10 22.72 0.97
CA ASN A 10 -12.10 21.67 1.11
C ASN A 10 -12.06 21.10 2.53
N SER A 11 -13.00 21.53 3.37
CA SER A 11 -13.27 20.99 4.71
C SER A 11 -13.29 19.46 4.73
N VAL A 12 -13.88 18.83 3.71
CA VAL A 12 -14.03 17.37 3.56
C VAL A 12 -12.69 16.63 3.50
N VAL A 13 -11.70 17.13 2.76
CA VAL A 13 -10.38 16.47 2.66
C VAL A 13 -9.63 16.54 3.98
N ARG A 14 -9.70 17.70 4.66
CA ARG A 14 -9.08 17.89 5.98
C ARG A 14 -9.75 17.00 7.02
N GLU A 15 -11.08 16.96 7.03
CA GLU A 15 -11.86 16.14 7.96
C GLU A 15 -11.60 14.64 7.73
N SER A 16 -11.59 14.19 6.47
CA SER A 16 -11.28 12.80 6.12
C SER A 16 -9.88 12.39 6.59
N PHE A 17 -8.90 13.29 6.45
CA PHE A 17 -7.55 13.06 6.97
C PHE A 17 -7.53 12.97 8.50
N GLN A 18 -8.24 13.85 9.21
CA GLN A 18 -8.37 13.79 10.67
C GLN A 18 -9.04 12.50 11.15
N ARG A 19 -10.09 12.04 10.45
CA ARG A 19 -10.77 10.77 10.72
C ARG A 19 -9.83 9.58 10.50
N PHE A 20 -9.07 9.56 9.41
CA PHE A 20 -8.03 8.55 9.15
C PHE A 20 -6.95 8.54 10.25
N GLN A 21 -6.45 9.72 10.63
CA GLN A 21 -5.47 9.82 11.71
C GLN A 21 -6.01 9.28 13.03
N SER A 22 -7.25 9.63 13.38
CA SER A 22 -7.90 9.17 14.62
C SER A 22 -8.10 7.66 14.61
N TRP A 23 -8.55 7.09 13.49
CA TRP A 23 -8.66 5.65 13.32
C TRP A 23 -7.29 4.96 13.45
N PHE A 24 -6.27 5.45 12.76
CA PHE A 24 -4.93 4.86 12.77
C PHE A 24 -4.30 4.93 14.18
N GLN A 25 -4.44 6.07 14.87
CA GLN A 25 -4.03 6.22 16.26
C GLN A 25 -4.78 5.26 17.17
N GLY A 26 -6.08 5.06 16.97
CA GLY A 26 -6.88 4.07 17.70
C GLY A 26 -6.34 2.65 17.54
N ARG A 27 -5.97 2.25 16.31
CA ARG A 27 -5.34 0.93 16.05
C ARG A 27 -4.00 0.77 16.77
N ILE A 28 -3.16 1.81 16.76
CA ILE A 28 -1.89 1.81 17.50
C ILE A 28 -2.13 1.75 19.02
N ALA A 29 -3.12 2.49 19.52
CA ALA A 29 -3.43 2.58 20.95
C ALA A 29 -3.82 1.21 21.53
N VAL A 30 -4.58 0.41 20.79
CA VAL A 30 -4.94 -0.97 21.17
C VAL A 30 -3.89 -2.02 20.79
N ASP A 31 -2.72 -1.59 20.28
CA ASP A 31 -1.64 -2.45 19.81
C ASP A 31 -2.10 -3.49 18.76
N ALA A 32 -2.94 -3.05 17.83
CA ALA A 32 -3.39 -3.88 16.73
C ALA A 32 -2.18 -4.40 15.93
N PRO A 33 -2.13 -5.71 15.58
CA PRO A 33 -1.07 -6.26 14.75
C PRO A 33 -0.90 -5.46 13.46
N TRP A 34 0.32 -5.08 13.09
CA TRP A 34 0.54 -4.29 11.88
C TRP A 34 -0.09 -4.87 10.59
N PRO A 35 0.03 -6.19 10.32
CA PRO A 35 -0.73 -6.88 9.27
C PRO A 35 -2.24 -6.60 9.24
N LEU A 36 -2.89 -6.51 10.41
CA LEU A 36 -4.32 -6.25 10.51
C LEU A 36 -4.64 -4.84 10.01
N ILE A 37 -3.87 -3.84 10.45
CA ILE A 37 -4.04 -2.44 10.03
C ILE A 37 -3.90 -2.34 8.49
N VAL A 38 -2.89 -2.99 7.92
CA VAL A 38 -2.70 -3.05 6.47
C VAL A 38 -3.85 -3.76 5.76
N SER A 39 -4.32 -4.87 6.32
CA SER A 39 -5.44 -5.63 5.79
C SER A 39 -6.72 -4.81 5.73
N GLU A 40 -7.01 -4.02 6.78
CA GLU A 40 -8.15 -3.10 6.83
C GLU A 40 -8.04 -2.01 5.75
N MET A 41 -6.89 -1.35 5.61
CA MET A 41 -6.67 -0.34 4.56
C MET A 41 -6.87 -0.89 3.15
N LEU A 42 -6.37 -2.10 2.88
CA LEU A 42 -6.45 -2.72 1.55
C LEU A 42 -7.87 -3.18 1.22
N GLN A 43 -8.61 -3.70 2.20
CA GLN A 43 -9.96 -4.23 1.99
C GLN A 43 -11.07 -3.17 2.11
N ALA A 44 -10.78 -1.98 2.62
CA ALA A 44 -11.77 -0.93 2.84
C ALA A 44 -12.63 -0.66 1.59
N THR A 45 -13.94 -0.70 1.72
CA THR A 45 -14.91 -0.29 0.70
C THR A 45 -16.02 0.51 1.38
N GLY A 46 -16.78 1.27 0.60
CA GLY A 46 -17.89 2.08 1.08
C GLY A 46 -17.59 3.58 0.98
N VAL A 47 -18.14 4.35 1.91
CA VAL A 47 -18.11 5.81 1.88
C VAL A 47 -17.00 6.34 2.79
N LEU A 48 -16.17 7.26 2.29
CA LEU A 48 -15.00 7.79 3.00
C LEU A 48 -15.35 8.40 4.37
N THR A 49 -16.49 9.09 4.46
CA THR A 49 -16.95 9.71 5.72
C THR A 49 -17.29 8.68 6.81
N LYS A 50 -17.68 7.46 6.44
CA LYS A 50 -18.02 6.36 7.36
C LYS A 50 -16.89 5.36 7.55
N THR A 51 -15.93 5.33 6.62
CA THR A 51 -14.86 4.33 6.55
C THR A 51 -13.50 5.04 6.46
N PRO A 52 -12.92 5.46 7.59
CA PRO A 52 -11.72 6.31 7.58
C PRO A 52 -10.51 5.66 6.90
N GLU A 53 -10.30 4.36 7.08
CA GLU A 53 -9.20 3.58 6.49
C GLU A 53 -9.22 3.57 4.94
N LEU A 54 -10.38 3.87 4.34
CA LEU A 54 -10.58 4.01 2.90
C LEU A 54 -9.68 5.09 2.29
N LEU A 55 -9.29 6.09 3.10
CA LEU A 55 -8.45 7.20 2.65
C LEU A 55 -7.13 6.71 2.03
N TYR A 56 -6.59 5.58 2.52
CA TYR A 56 -5.40 4.97 1.93
C TYR A 56 -5.59 4.74 0.42
N LYS A 57 -6.66 4.04 0.02
CA LYS A 57 -6.93 3.75 -1.39
C LYS A 57 -7.39 4.99 -2.16
N VAL A 58 -8.30 5.78 -1.59
CA VAL A 58 -8.86 6.98 -2.24
C VAL A 58 -7.78 8.03 -2.56
N SER A 59 -6.72 8.12 -1.74
CA SER A 59 -5.60 9.03 -2.01
C SER A 59 -4.92 8.82 -3.37
N TYR A 60 -5.05 7.62 -3.96
CA TYR A 60 -4.49 7.26 -5.26
C TYR A 60 -5.44 7.46 -6.44
N PHE A 61 -6.71 7.81 -6.18
CA PHE A 61 -7.74 8.08 -7.19
C PHE A 61 -7.57 9.44 -7.90
N ARG A 62 -6.33 9.94 -8.03
CA ARG A 62 -6.01 11.20 -8.70
C ARG A 62 -5.50 10.96 -10.13
N ASN A 63 -5.95 11.78 -11.08
CA ASN A 63 -5.44 11.87 -12.45
C ASN A 63 -5.56 10.58 -13.31
N GLY A 64 -6.61 9.78 -13.12
CA GLY A 64 -6.99 8.66 -14.00
C GLY A 64 -6.11 7.39 -13.96
N SER A 65 -4.91 7.43 -13.36
CA SER A 65 -3.95 6.30 -13.32
C SER A 65 -3.99 5.49 -12.01
N TYR A 66 -5.19 5.24 -11.48
CA TYR A 66 -5.38 4.80 -10.08
C TYR A 66 -4.66 3.50 -9.73
N SER A 67 -4.71 2.52 -10.63
CA SER A 67 -4.07 1.21 -10.41
C SER A 67 -2.54 1.31 -10.38
N LEU A 68 -1.97 2.20 -11.20
CA LEU A 68 -0.52 2.40 -11.29
C LEU A 68 -0.02 3.22 -10.09
N ASN A 69 -0.74 4.30 -9.74
CA ASN A 69 -0.46 5.09 -8.54
C ASN A 69 -0.51 4.25 -7.27
N PHE A 70 -1.45 3.30 -7.19
CA PHE A 70 -1.51 2.33 -6.11
C PHE A 70 -0.28 1.41 -6.08
N ALA A 71 0.15 0.87 -7.22
CA ALA A 71 1.34 0.03 -7.28
C ALA A 71 2.61 0.78 -6.81
N ASP A 72 2.78 2.03 -7.26
CA ASP A 72 3.87 2.91 -6.83
C ASP A 72 3.83 3.17 -5.32
N ALA A 73 2.67 3.54 -4.79
CA ALA A 73 2.55 3.93 -3.41
C ALA A 73 2.57 2.74 -2.44
N MET A 74 1.94 1.62 -2.79
CA MET A 74 1.90 0.41 -1.96
C MET A 74 3.29 -0.21 -1.84
N SER A 75 4.04 -0.31 -2.95
CA SER A 75 5.42 -0.82 -2.93
C SER A 75 6.33 0.03 -2.04
N ARG A 76 6.26 1.36 -2.14
CA ARG A 76 7.08 2.26 -1.31
C ARG A 76 6.62 2.29 0.15
N SER A 77 5.33 2.49 0.41
CA SER A 77 4.79 2.70 1.76
C SER A 77 4.75 1.43 2.59
N LEU A 78 4.32 0.30 2.00
CA LEU A 78 4.10 -0.94 2.73
C LEU A 78 5.26 -1.93 2.59
N LEU A 79 5.97 -1.95 1.46
CA LEU A 79 7.08 -2.89 1.23
C LEU A 79 8.46 -2.24 1.27
N GLY A 80 8.52 -0.90 1.32
CA GLY A 80 9.77 -0.17 1.35
C GLY A 80 10.57 -0.33 0.07
N MET A 81 9.92 -0.34 -1.09
CA MET A 81 10.58 -0.58 -2.37
C MET A 81 10.15 0.39 -3.44
N GLN A 82 11.06 0.69 -4.38
CA GLN A 82 10.80 1.56 -5.51
C GLN A 82 10.72 0.75 -6.81
N ILE A 83 9.53 0.28 -7.17
CA ILE A 83 9.34 -0.46 -8.43
C ILE A 83 8.91 0.44 -9.59
N SER A 84 8.85 1.76 -9.41
CA SER A 84 8.25 2.69 -10.37
C SER A 84 8.94 2.73 -11.73
N CYS A 85 10.24 2.42 -11.82
CA CYS A 85 10.93 2.32 -13.12
C CYS A 85 10.34 1.21 -13.99
N ALA A 86 9.90 0.10 -13.35
CA ALA A 86 9.22 -1.03 -13.97
C ALA A 86 7.89 -0.66 -14.64
N ARG A 87 7.38 0.57 -14.45
CA ARG A 87 6.24 1.08 -15.20
C ARG A 87 6.53 1.18 -16.70
N CYS A 88 7.72 1.65 -17.09
CA CYS A 88 8.04 1.96 -18.48
C CYS A 88 9.00 0.95 -19.13
N HIS A 89 9.87 0.34 -18.35
CA HIS A 89 10.82 -0.69 -18.78
C HIS A 89 11.22 -1.54 -17.58
N ASP A 90 11.73 -2.76 -17.76
CA ASP A 90 12.24 -3.57 -16.64
C ASP A 90 13.25 -2.77 -15.80
N HIS A 91 13.16 -2.91 -14.47
CA HIS A 91 13.98 -2.12 -13.56
C HIS A 91 15.48 -2.38 -13.84
N PRO A 92 16.29 -1.33 -14.08
CA PRO A 92 17.65 -1.51 -14.63
C PRO A 92 18.64 -2.09 -13.61
N PHE A 93 18.35 -1.92 -12.32
CA PHE A 93 19.24 -2.30 -11.22
C PHE A 93 18.56 -3.18 -10.15
N ASP A 94 17.41 -3.75 -10.47
CA ASP A 94 16.66 -4.63 -9.56
C ASP A 94 15.89 -5.67 -10.39
N ARG A 95 15.36 -6.71 -9.76
CA ARG A 95 14.70 -7.83 -10.44
C ARG A 95 13.30 -7.54 -10.98
N TRP A 96 12.76 -6.35 -10.77
CA TRP A 96 11.36 -6.08 -11.03
C TRP A 96 11.13 -5.83 -12.52
N SER A 97 10.35 -6.71 -13.14
CA SER A 97 9.94 -6.58 -14.53
C SER A 97 8.72 -5.67 -14.67
N GLN A 98 8.43 -5.22 -15.90
CA GLN A 98 7.14 -4.59 -16.20
C GLN A 98 5.97 -5.48 -15.82
N GLU A 99 6.12 -6.80 -15.98
CA GLU A 99 5.07 -7.76 -15.62
C GLU A 99 4.79 -7.77 -14.12
N ASP A 100 5.82 -7.66 -13.28
CA ASP A 100 5.66 -7.52 -11.83
C ASP A 100 4.91 -6.22 -11.48
N TYR A 101 5.27 -5.12 -12.15
CA TYR A 101 4.64 -3.81 -11.92
C TYR A 101 3.15 -3.82 -12.26
N TYR A 102 2.82 -4.20 -13.49
CA TYR A 102 1.44 -4.24 -13.95
C TYR A 102 0.66 -5.38 -13.30
N GLY A 103 1.31 -6.48 -12.93
CA GLY A 103 0.74 -7.55 -12.14
C GLY A 103 0.31 -7.06 -10.74
N LEU A 104 1.13 -6.25 -10.07
CA LEU A 104 0.73 -5.61 -8.81
C LEU A 104 -0.43 -4.61 -9.03
N ALA A 105 -0.33 -3.74 -10.03
CA ALA A 105 -1.36 -2.77 -10.35
C ALA A 105 -2.73 -3.42 -10.63
N SER A 106 -2.72 -4.63 -11.20
CA SER A 106 -3.93 -5.38 -11.52
C SER A 106 -4.82 -5.68 -10.31
N PHE A 107 -4.30 -5.68 -9.08
CA PHE A 107 -5.13 -5.82 -7.87
C PHE A 107 -6.17 -4.70 -7.75
N MET A 108 -5.81 -3.48 -8.11
CA MET A 108 -6.66 -2.28 -7.93
C MET A 108 -7.62 -2.04 -9.10
N VAL A 109 -7.49 -2.75 -10.24
CA VAL A 109 -8.27 -2.44 -11.46
C VAL A 109 -9.79 -2.55 -11.27
N ARG A 110 -10.22 -3.42 -10.34
CA ARG A 110 -11.64 -3.67 -10.03
C ARG A 110 -12.17 -2.70 -8.97
N THR A 111 -11.32 -1.91 -8.34
CA THR A 111 -11.73 -0.90 -7.38
C THR A 111 -12.22 0.34 -8.14
N LYS A 112 -13.48 0.69 -7.96
CA LYS A 112 -14.15 1.82 -8.61
C LYS A 112 -14.73 2.77 -7.59
N VAL A 113 -15.02 3.99 -8.02
CA VAL A 113 -15.74 5.00 -7.24
C VAL A 113 -17.01 5.34 -8.01
N ARG A 114 -18.15 5.42 -7.32
CA ARG A 114 -19.42 5.95 -7.87
C ARG A 114 -19.89 7.16 -7.06
N PRO A 115 -20.45 8.20 -7.70
CA PRO A 115 -21.11 9.32 -7.03
C PRO A 115 -22.19 8.87 -6.03
N ILE A 116 -22.35 9.62 -4.93
CA ILE A 116 -23.47 9.45 -4.00
C ILE A 116 -24.42 10.63 -4.20
N GLY A 117 -25.46 10.46 -5.01
CA GLY A 117 -26.44 11.52 -5.29
C GLY A 117 -26.57 11.94 -6.75
N GLY A 118 -25.81 11.32 -7.66
CA GLY A 118 -26.12 11.31 -9.09
C GLY A 118 -25.53 12.44 -9.94
N LYS A 119 -24.61 13.26 -9.42
CA LYS A 119 -23.85 14.19 -10.26
C LYS A 119 -22.47 13.61 -10.56
N GLU A 120 -22.10 13.50 -11.84
CA GLU A 120 -20.78 13.00 -12.29
C GLU A 120 -19.59 13.85 -11.79
N GLU A 121 -19.87 15.06 -11.29
CA GLU A 121 -18.90 15.99 -10.71
C GLU A 121 -18.54 15.68 -9.25
N ASP A 122 -19.28 14.76 -8.61
CA ASP A 122 -18.99 14.23 -7.27
C ASP A 122 -17.60 13.58 -7.29
N ARG A 123 -16.70 14.20 -6.54
CA ARG A 123 -15.27 13.91 -6.53
C ARG A 123 -14.99 12.63 -5.73
N CYS A 124 -13.74 12.19 -5.71
CA CYS A 124 -13.35 11.02 -4.90
C CYS A 124 -13.59 11.20 -3.38
N ASP A 125 -13.89 12.41 -2.92
CA ASP A 125 -14.20 12.79 -1.54
C ASP A 125 -15.68 12.64 -1.13
N ASP A 126 -16.62 12.44 -2.07
CA ASP A 126 -18.06 12.24 -1.80
C ASP A 126 -18.65 10.97 -2.47
N GLY A 127 -17.82 10.18 -3.16
CA GLY A 127 -18.20 8.90 -3.76
C GLY A 127 -18.13 7.67 -2.83
N GLU A 128 -18.79 6.60 -3.26
CA GLU A 128 -18.67 5.26 -2.67
C GLU A 128 -17.65 4.44 -3.46
N LEU A 129 -16.64 3.91 -2.76
CA LEU A 129 -15.63 3.02 -3.34
C LEU A 129 -16.11 1.56 -3.22
N TYR A 130 -16.15 0.85 -4.33
CA TYR A 130 -16.63 -0.53 -4.39
C TYR A 130 -15.75 -1.39 -5.31
N GLU A 131 -15.93 -2.70 -5.25
CA GLU A 131 -15.21 -3.66 -6.10
C GLU A 131 -16.13 -4.28 -7.15
N GLU A 132 -15.76 -4.15 -8.42
CA GLU A 132 -16.40 -4.84 -9.53
C GLU A 132 -16.00 -6.31 -9.59
N LYS A 133 -16.89 -7.16 -10.12
CA LYS A 133 -16.60 -8.60 -10.30
C LYS A 133 -15.65 -8.87 -11.47
N LYS A 134 -15.60 -7.95 -12.44
CA LYS A 134 -14.81 -8.05 -13.66
C LYS A 134 -13.94 -6.80 -13.81
N GLY A 135 -12.92 -6.89 -14.64
CA GLY A 135 -11.99 -5.81 -14.91
C GLY A 135 -10.59 -6.38 -15.04
N GLU A 136 -9.94 -6.05 -16.14
CA GLU A 136 -8.60 -6.52 -16.47
C GLU A 136 -7.70 -5.35 -16.83
N LEU A 137 -6.41 -5.48 -16.53
CA LEU A 137 -5.40 -4.49 -16.89
C LEU A 137 -4.63 -5.02 -18.09
N THR A 138 -4.60 -4.28 -19.19
CA THR A 138 -3.71 -4.58 -20.31
C THR A 138 -2.44 -3.77 -20.15
N MET A 139 -1.28 -4.42 -20.27
CA MET A 139 0.01 -3.72 -20.20
C MET A 139 0.16 -2.76 -21.39
N PRO A 140 0.38 -1.45 -21.16
CA PRO A 140 0.55 -0.46 -22.22
C PRO A 140 1.62 -0.85 -23.23
N GLY A 141 1.38 -0.52 -24.51
CA GLY A 141 2.28 -0.90 -25.60
C GLY A 141 2.21 -2.39 -26.00
N THR A 142 1.38 -3.19 -25.32
CA THR A 142 1.18 -4.61 -25.62
C THR A 142 -0.30 -4.98 -25.68
N LYS A 143 -0.60 -6.22 -26.09
CA LYS A 143 -1.93 -6.83 -25.97
C LYS A 143 -2.04 -7.78 -24.78
N LYS A 144 -1.04 -7.78 -23.88
CA LYS A 144 -0.95 -8.73 -22.77
C LYS A 144 -1.86 -8.30 -21.63
N VAL A 145 -2.84 -9.14 -21.32
CA VAL A 145 -3.69 -8.99 -20.13
C VAL A 145 -2.90 -9.45 -18.91
N MET A 146 -2.81 -8.58 -17.92
CA MET A 146 -2.02 -8.78 -16.72
C MET A 146 -2.86 -9.44 -15.64
N ARG A 147 -2.39 -10.61 -15.18
CA ARG A 147 -2.95 -11.27 -14.01
C ARG A 147 -2.44 -10.58 -12.76
N ALA A 148 -3.29 -10.47 -11.73
CA ALA A 148 -2.86 -9.95 -10.44
C ALA A 148 -1.72 -10.80 -9.88
N GLN A 149 -0.61 -10.17 -9.48
CA GLN A 149 0.62 -10.85 -9.07
C GLN A 149 1.16 -10.19 -7.80
N PHE A 150 1.45 -11.02 -6.80
CA PHE A 150 2.03 -10.53 -5.55
C PHE A 150 3.52 -10.28 -5.74
N LEU A 151 4.03 -9.14 -5.26
CA LEU A 151 5.47 -8.99 -5.11
C LEU A 151 5.97 -10.00 -4.07
N PHE A 152 7.08 -10.69 -4.38
CA PHE A 152 7.60 -11.83 -3.58
C PHE A 152 6.63 -13.02 -3.46
N GLY A 153 5.65 -13.11 -4.35
CA GLY A 153 4.73 -14.24 -4.40
C GLY A 153 4.46 -14.69 -5.82
N GLY A 154 3.42 -15.49 -5.99
CA GLY A 154 2.97 -15.96 -7.29
C GLY A 154 1.85 -15.11 -7.88
N VAL A 155 1.26 -15.64 -8.93
CA VAL A 155 0.08 -15.08 -9.57
C VAL A 155 -1.17 -15.42 -8.74
N ALA A 156 -2.02 -14.44 -8.48
CA ALA A 156 -3.29 -14.62 -7.83
C ALA A 156 -4.28 -15.43 -8.70
N GLY A 157 -5.27 -16.05 -8.04
CA GLY A 157 -6.37 -16.73 -8.71
C GLY A 157 -7.23 -15.76 -9.52
N THR A 158 -7.81 -16.25 -10.61
CA THR A 158 -8.53 -15.41 -11.59
C THR A 158 -9.96 -15.04 -11.16
N LYS A 159 -10.55 -15.82 -10.24
CA LYS A 159 -11.94 -15.66 -9.76
C LYS A 159 -12.06 -15.00 -8.40
N ASP A 160 -10.94 -14.78 -7.71
CA ASP A 160 -10.95 -14.31 -6.33
C ASP A 160 -11.15 -12.79 -6.21
N PRO A 161 -11.71 -12.31 -5.08
CA PRO A 161 -11.74 -10.89 -4.80
C PRO A 161 -10.30 -10.38 -4.62
N ARG A 162 -9.91 -9.42 -5.46
CA ARG A 162 -8.51 -9.04 -5.65
C ARG A 162 -7.91 -8.42 -4.39
N MET A 163 -8.55 -7.40 -3.82
CA MET A 163 -7.98 -6.74 -2.64
C MET A 163 -7.99 -7.61 -1.39
N PRO A 164 -9.03 -8.43 -1.10
CA PRO A 164 -8.96 -9.40 -0.01
C PRO A 164 -7.84 -10.42 -0.16
N LEU A 165 -7.53 -10.88 -1.39
CA LEU A 165 -6.36 -11.73 -1.62
C LEU A 165 -5.05 -11.00 -1.32
N LEU A 166 -4.90 -9.77 -1.79
CA LEU A 166 -3.71 -8.95 -1.52
C LEU A 166 -3.54 -8.71 -0.02
N ALA A 167 -4.62 -8.32 0.66
CA ALA A 167 -4.64 -8.12 2.10
C ALA A 167 -4.25 -9.39 2.86
N ARG A 168 -4.80 -10.54 2.48
CA ARG A 168 -4.43 -11.83 3.07
C ARG A 168 -2.95 -12.15 2.84
N PHE A 169 -2.44 -11.98 1.61
CA PHE A 169 -1.03 -12.21 1.31
C PHE A 169 -0.11 -11.33 2.15
N MET A 170 -0.41 -10.03 2.22
CA MET A 170 0.31 -9.05 3.04
C MET A 170 0.26 -9.40 4.53
N ALA A 171 -0.86 -9.96 5.00
CA ALA A 171 -1.03 -10.33 6.39
C ALA A 171 -0.43 -11.68 6.78
N THR A 172 -0.09 -12.52 5.80
CA THR A 172 0.55 -13.81 6.09
C THR A 172 2.04 -13.64 6.40
N GLY A 173 2.58 -14.50 7.28
CA GLY A 173 4.02 -14.59 7.53
C GLY A 173 4.87 -14.97 6.30
N ARG A 174 4.25 -15.28 5.16
CA ARG A 174 4.93 -15.56 3.89
C ARG A 174 5.53 -14.29 3.28
N ASN A 175 4.90 -13.13 3.46
CA ASN A 175 5.47 -11.86 3.04
C ASN A 175 6.32 -11.25 4.17
N THR A 176 7.59 -11.63 4.21
CA THR A 176 8.52 -11.07 5.20
C THR A 176 8.86 -9.60 4.94
N GLN A 177 8.63 -9.10 3.72
CA GLN A 177 9.06 -7.75 3.34
C GLN A 177 8.23 -6.66 4.03
N LEU A 178 6.94 -6.90 4.26
CA LEU A 178 6.10 -6.00 5.06
C LEU A 178 6.72 -5.77 6.45
N ALA A 179 7.13 -6.85 7.12
CA ALA A 179 7.77 -6.76 8.43
C ALA A 179 9.15 -6.08 8.37
N ARG A 180 9.96 -6.35 7.34
CA ARG A 180 11.27 -5.69 7.16
C ARG A 180 11.13 -4.18 7.03
N ASN A 181 10.17 -3.73 6.21
CA ASN A 181 9.94 -2.30 6.00
C ASN A 181 9.53 -1.60 7.31
N VAL A 182 8.63 -2.20 8.09
CA VAL A 182 8.23 -1.63 9.39
C VAL A 182 9.41 -1.55 10.35
N VAL A 183 10.17 -2.64 10.50
CA VAL A 183 11.35 -2.65 11.37
C VAL A 183 12.35 -1.58 10.93
N ASN A 184 12.61 -1.44 9.62
CA ASN A 184 13.53 -0.44 9.10
C ASN A 184 13.08 1.00 9.37
N ARG A 185 11.78 1.28 9.18
CA ARG A 185 11.20 2.61 9.42
C ARG A 185 11.21 2.96 10.91
N THR A 186 10.82 2.03 11.78
CA THR A 186 10.89 2.22 13.23
C THR A 186 12.33 2.42 13.68
N TRP A 187 13.26 1.61 13.18
CA TRP A 187 14.69 1.76 13.47
C TRP A 187 15.23 3.12 13.04
N LYS A 188 14.86 3.62 11.85
CA LYS A 188 15.24 4.98 11.43
C LYS A 188 14.70 6.04 12.38
N TRP A 189 13.45 5.93 12.82
CA TRP A 189 12.89 6.91 13.75
C TRP A 189 13.60 6.93 15.10
N LEU A 190 14.08 5.77 15.57
CA LEU A 190 14.77 5.65 16.85
C LEU A 190 16.26 6.01 16.75
N MET A 191 16.93 5.61 15.67
CA MET A 191 18.39 5.65 15.54
C MET A 191 18.88 6.72 14.54
N GLY A 192 17.97 7.46 13.91
CA GLY A 192 18.28 8.48 12.90
C GLY A 192 18.62 7.95 11.50
N ARG A 193 18.92 6.65 11.36
CA ARG A 193 19.23 6.00 10.08
C ARG A 193 18.64 4.59 10.02
N GLY A 194 18.02 4.22 8.90
CA GLY A 194 17.56 2.83 8.69
C GLY A 194 18.72 1.85 8.49
N PHE A 195 18.43 0.56 8.60
CA PHE A 195 19.31 -0.50 8.09
C PHE A 195 19.52 -0.35 6.57
N VAL A 196 18.44 0.00 5.86
CA VAL A 196 18.45 0.43 4.45
C VAL A 196 18.11 1.91 4.40
N GLU A 197 18.88 2.68 3.64
CA GLU A 197 18.69 4.10 3.40
C GLU A 197 18.83 4.37 1.89
N PRO A 198 17.84 4.99 1.21
CA PRO A 198 16.54 5.44 1.72
C PRO A 198 15.66 4.34 2.33
N VAL A 199 14.79 4.69 3.28
CA VAL A 199 13.98 3.68 4.03
C VAL A 199 13.01 2.88 3.16
N ASP A 200 12.67 3.43 2.01
CA ASP A 200 11.77 2.87 1.02
C ASP A 200 12.50 2.34 -0.23
N ASP A 201 13.80 2.05 -0.11
CA ASP A 201 14.64 1.57 -1.22
C ASP A 201 15.31 0.20 -0.95
N PHE A 202 14.52 -0.77 -0.48
CA PHE A 202 14.97 -2.16 -0.43
C PHE A 202 15.14 -2.72 -1.84
N ASN A 203 16.38 -2.89 -2.29
CA ASN A 203 16.71 -3.48 -3.59
C ASN A 203 18.00 -4.31 -3.52
N GLN A 204 18.37 -4.96 -4.63
CA GLN A 204 19.56 -5.84 -4.67
C GLN A 204 20.89 -5.12 -4.43
N MET A 205 20.96 -3.84 -4.82
CA MET A 205 22.13 -2.97 -4.72
C MET A 205 22.18 -2.20 -3.39
N ASN A 206 21.04 -2.00 -2.74
CA ASN A 206 20.89 -1.31 -1.45
C ASN A 206 20.55 -2.31 -0.34
N ARG A 207 21.56 -3.11 0.04
CA ARG A 207 21.39 -4.15 1.07
C ARG A 207 21.44 -3.54 2.48
N PRO A 208 20.74 -4.15 3.46
CA PRO A 208 20.78 -3.68 4.83
C PRO A 208 22.19 -3.75 5.43
N LEU A 209 22.67 -2.66 6.04
CA LEU A 209 24.00 -2.58 6.68
C LEU A 209 24.27 -3.75 7.64
N HIS A 210 23.26 -4.11 8.45
CA HIS A 210 23.31 -5.23 9.38
C HIS A 210 22.14 -6.18 9.12
N SER A 211 22.25 -6.96 8.04
CA SER A 211 21.19 -7.87 7.59
C SER A 211 20.80 -8.91 8.66
N ALA A 212 21.75 -9.41 9.43
CA ALA A 212 21.48 -10.35 10.52
C ALA A 212 20.63 -9.72 11.64
N THR A 213 20.93 -8.47 12.02
CA THR A 213 20.19 -7.70 13.04
C THR A 213 18.78 -7.38 12.57
N LEU A 214 18.62 -6.88 11.33
CA LEU A 214 17.31 -6.63 10.74
C LEU A 214 16.44 -7.90 10.75
N GLU A 215 17.01 -9.02 10.33
CA GLU A 215 16.27 -10.28 10.24
C GLU A 215 15.98 -10.88 11.63
N TYR A 216 16.85 -10.65 12.63
CA TYR A 216 16.56 -10.98 14.03
C TYR A 216 15.36 -10.20 14.55
N ILE A 217 15.40 -8.86 14.47
CA ILE A 217 14.30 -8.00 14.95
C ILE A 217 13.01 -8.30 14.19
N ARG A 218 13.07 -8.55 12.88
CA ARG A 218 11.90 -8.94 12.08
C ARG A 218 11.25 -10.24 12.57
N ARG A 219 12.05 -11.25 12.96
CA ARG A 219 11.53 -12.50 13.54
C ARG A 219 10.89 -12.25 14.90
N GLU A 220 11.54 -11.46 15.76
CA GLU A 220 10.99 -11.09 17.06
C GLU A 220 9.68 -10.30 16.93
N PHE A 221 9.61 -9.37 15.97
CA PHE A 221 8.39 -8.64 15.65
C PHE A 221 7.25 -9.59 15.25
N ALA A 222 7.51 -10.59 14.40
CA ALA A 222 6.51 -11.57 14.01
C ALA A 222 6.09 -12.48 15.19
N ARG A 223 7.04 -12.91 16.04
CA ARG A 223 6.76 -13.71 17.25
C ARG A 223 5.91 -12.94 18.26
N ASN A 224 6.13 -11.63 18.37
CA ASN A 224 5.38 -10.72 19.21
C ASN A 224 4.15 -10.13 18.48
N ARG A 225 3.51 -10.95 17.63
CA ARG A 225 2.23 -10.63 16.97
C ARG A 225 2.23 -9.32 16.17
N TYR A 226 3.38 -8.93 15.63
CA TYR A 226 3.56 -7.69 14.88
C TYR A 226 3.15 -6.44 15.67
N SER A 227 3.41 -6.43 16.98
CA SER A 227 3.19 -5.30 17.89
C SER A 227 4.19 -4.17 17.62
N LEU A 228 3.69 -2.98 17.30
CA LEU A 228 4.54 -1.79 17.19
C LEU A 228 5.09 -1.41 18.57
N LYS A 229 4.30 -1.55 19.63
CA LYS A 229 4.76 -1.25 21.00
C LYS A 229 5.94 -2.12 21.40
N PHE A 230 5.97 -3.38 20.97
CA PHE A 230 7.13 -4.25 21.14
C PHE A 230 8.38 -3.65 20.48
N LEU A 231 8.30 -3.22 19.22
CA LEU A 231 9.44 -2.63 18.50
C LEU A 231 9.99 -1.34 19.15
N PHE A 232 9.14 -0.57 19.83
CA PHE A 232 9.58 0.63 20.55
C PHE A 232 10.21 0.34 21.93
N ARG A 233 10.03 -0.87 22.47
CA ARG A 233 10.57 -1.28 23.78
C ARG A 233 11.82 -2.15 23.67
N ALA A 234 11.93 -2.94 22.60
CA ALA A 234 13.02 -3.86 22.33
C ALA A 234 14.29 -3.13 21.88
#